data_AF-B3E8B0-F1
#
_entry.id   AF-B3E8B0-F1
#
_cell.length_a   1.000
_cell.length_b   1.000
_cell.length_c   1.000
_cell.angle_alpha   90.00
_cell.angle_beta   90.00
_cell.angle_gamma   90.00
#
_symmetry.space_group_name_H-M   'P 1'
#
loop_
_entity.id
_entity.type
_entity.pdbx_description
1 polymer ?
#
loop_
_entity_poly.entity_id
_entity_poly.type
_entity_poly.pdbx_seq_one_letter_code
_entity_poly.pdbx_strand_id
1 'polypeptide(L)'
;MGKKLSEPSITPRGMSENAAAEYIGVAAISLRQGRCEGRRENRMPPPPFIKLGRKIIYLKDDLDRWLEMYRVALAIVLIILTSR
;
A
#
# COMPACT_ATOMS: atom_id res chain seq x y z
N MET A 1 -43.63 -12.94 -0.04
CA MET A 1 -42.61 -11.87 0.06
C MET A 1 -41.34 -12.37 -0.64
N GLY A 2 -41.19 -12.12 -1.94
CA GLY A 2 -40.03 -12.62 -2.71
C GLY A 2 -38.78 -11.80 -2.37
N LYS A 3 -37.68 -12.48 -2.00
CA LYS A 3 -36.39 -11.80 -1.84
C LYS A 3 -35.94 -11.29 -3.21
N LYS A 4 -35.80 -9.97 -3.35
CA LYS A 4 -35.14 -9.35 -4.50
C LYS A 4 -33.69 -9.83 -4.51
N LEU A 5 -33.28 -10.54 -5.55
CA LEU A 5 -31.87 -10.85 -5.82
C LEU A 5 -31.18 -9.50 -6.08
N SER A 6 -30.28 -9.10 -5.19
CA SER A 6 -29.51 -7.86 -5.34
C SER A 6 -28.54 -8.01 -6.51
N GLU A 7 -28.57 -7.06 -7.44
CA GLU A 7 -27.60 -6.97 -8.54
C GLU A 7 -26.15 -6.94 -8.01
N PRO A 8 -25.17 -7.49 -8.75
CA PRO A 8 -23.79 -7.47 -8.33
C PRO A 8 -23.29 -6.02 -8.22
N SER A 9 -22.96 -5.59 -7.00
CA SER A 9 -22.37 -4.28 -6.76
C SER A 9 -20.94 -4.25 -7.31
N ILE A 10 -20.65 -3.36 -8.26
CA ILE A 10 -19.28 -3.14 -8.74
C ILE A 10 -18.48 -2.48 -7.61
N THR A 11 -17.57 -3.23 -6.99
CA THR A 11 -16.65 -2.70 -5.99
C THR A 11 -15.39 -2.14 -6.68
N PRO A 12 -15.06 -0.86 -6.49
CA PRO A 12 -13.82 -0.31 -7.03
C PRO A 12 -12.60 -1.03 -6.46
N ARG A 13 -11.65 -1.41 -7.34
CA ARG A 13 -10.37 -2.02 -6.93
C ARG A 13 -9.42 -1.03 -6.24
N GLY A 14 -9.61 0.26 -6.50
CA GLY A 14 -8.73 1.33 -6.04
C GLY A 14 -9.18 1.97 -4.74
N MET A 15 -8.25 2.16 -3.82
CA MET A 15 -8.40 2.89 -2.55
C MET A 15 -8.06 4.37 -2.72
N SER A 16 -8.74 5.22 -1.95
CA SER A 16 -8.33 6.63 -1.75
C SER A 16 -7.09 6.70 -0.86
N GLU A 17 -6.48 7.88 -0.73
CA GLU A 17 -5.34 8.07 0.18
C GLU A 17 -5.65 7.69 1.62
N ASN A 18 -6.79 8.14 2.16
CA ASN A 18 -7.17 7.84 3.54
C ASN A 18 -7.40 6.35 3.75
N ALA A 19 -8.12 5.70 2.83
CA ALA A 19 -8.38 4.26 2.91
C ALA A 19 -7.09 3.43 2.77
N ALA A 20 -6.17 3.85 1.91
CA ALA A 20 -4.87 3.20 1.77
C ALA A 20 -4.00 3.37 3.03
N ALA A 21 -4.03 4.57 3.64
CA ALA A 21 -3.30 4.86 4.87
C ALA A 21 -3.81 4.03 6.04
N GLU A 22 -5.14 3.94 6.18
CA GLU A 22 -5.80 3.04 7.13
C GLU A 22 -5.46 1.58 6.87
N TYR A 23 -5.50 1.14 5.61
CA TYR A 23 -5.21 -0.23 5.21
C TYR A 23 -3.80 -0.69 5.58
N ILE A 24 -2.78 0.15 5.37
CA ILE A 24 -1.38 -0.20 5.68
C ILE A 24 -0.92 0.29 7.07
N GLY A 25 -1.80 0.96 7.82
CA GLY A 25 -1.52 1.41 9.20
C GLY A 25 -0.57 2.61 9.32
N VAL A 26 -0.63 3.59 8.40
CA VAL A 26 0.18 4.82 8.45
C VAL A 26 -0.68 6.08 8.41
N ALA A 27 -0.09 7.24 8.69
CA ALA A 27 -0.78 8.52 8.53
C ALA A 27 -0.91 8.89 7.04
N ALA A 28 -2.07 9.40 6.62
CA ALA A 28 -2.32 9.85 5.24
C ALA A 28 -1.30 10.90 4.76
N ILE A 29 -0.86 11.79 5.67
CA ILE A 29 0.16 12.79 5.37
C ILE A 29 1.51 12.17 5.00
N SER A 30 1.85 11.00 5.56
CA SER A 30 3.07 10.27 5.22
C SER A 30 3.04 9.79 3.76
N LEU A 31 1.89 9.32 3.28
CA LEU A 31 1.69 8.98 1.87
C LEU A 31 1.84 10.22 0.98
N ARG A 32 1.24 11.35 1.37
CA ARG A 32 1.35 12.62 0.63
C ARG A 32 2.77 13.12 0.54
N GLN A 33 3.49 13.15 1.66
CA GLN A 33 4.89 13.53 1.72
C GLN A 33 5.73 12.61 0.83
N GLY A 34 5.54 11.29 0.93
CA GLY A 34 6.26 10.32 0.10
C GLY A 34 6.09 10.56 -1.40
N ARG A 35 4.86 10.89 -1.87
CA ARG A 35 4.65 11.22 -3.29
C ARG A 35 5.32 12.52 -3.73
N CYS A 36 5.34 13.53 -2.88
CA CYS A 36 5.96 14.83 -3.19
C CYS A 36 7.48 14.78 -3.15
N GLU A 37 8.04 14.06 -2.18
CA GLU A 37 9.48 14.01 -1.94
C GLU A 37 10.19 12.90 -2.73
N GLY A 38 9.46 11.88 -3.19
CA GLY A 38 10.01 10.73 -3.88
C GLY A 38 10.86 9.84 -2.95
N ARG A 39 11.71 9.00 -3.56
CA ARG A 39 12.65 8.15 -2.84
C ARG A 39 13.83 8.99 -2.36
N ARG A 40 13.94 9.17 -1.05
CA ARG A 40 15.13 9.77 -0.41
C ARG A 40 16.04 8.69 0.15
N GLU A 41 17.34 8.99 0.17
CA GLU A 41 18.32 8.19 0.88
C GLU A 41 17.92 8.11 2.37
N ASN A 42 17.95 6.90 2.93
CA ASN A 42 17.55 6.60 4.31
C ASN A 42 16.08 6.85 4.68
N ARG A 43 15.16 6.93 3.70
CA ARG A 43 13.71 6.90 3.97
C ARG A 43 13.05 5.71 3.29
N MET A 44 11.99 5.21 3.91
CA MET A 44 11.13 4.21 3.31
C MET A 44 10.50 4.80 2.05
N PRO A 45 10.63 4.15 0.87
CA PRO A 45 9.99 4.64 -0.33
C PRO A 45 8.47 4.53 -0.21
N PRO A 46 7.72 5.50 -0.74
CA PRO A 46 6.26 5.45 -0.72
C PRO A 46 5.75 4.21 -1.46
N PRO A 47 4.58 3.67 -1.07
CA PRO A 47 3.93 2.64 -1.86
C PRO A 47 3.56 3.13 -3.27
N PRO A 48 3.47 2.24 -4.26
CA PRO A 48 3.03 2.59 -5.60
C PRO A 48 1.64 3.24 -5.61
N PHE A 49 1.45 4.22 -6.48
CA PHE A 49 0.18 4.93 -6.64
C PHE A 49 -0.10 5.25 -8.10
N ILE A 50 -1.37 5.37 -8.46
CA ILE A 50 -1.84 5.77 -9.77
C ILE A 50 -2.30 7.22 -9.71
N LYS A 51 -1.78 8.06 -10.60
CA LYS A 51 -2.21 9.45 -10.77
C LYS A 51 -3.20 9.55 -11.93
N LEU A 52 -4.48 9.79 -11.61
CA LEU A 52 -5.55 10.03 -12.57
C LEU A 52 -5.96 11.51 -12.50
N GLY A 53 -5.23 12.35 -13.23
CA GLY A 53 -5.40 13.80 -13.15
C GLY A 53 -5.12 14.32 -11.73
N ARG A 54 -6.17 14.79 -11.05
CA ARG A 54 -6.11 15.26 -9.65
C ARG A 54 -6.30 14.15 -8.63
N LYS A 55 -6.82 12.99 -9.03
CA LYS A 55 -7.10 11.87 -8.14
C LYS A 55 -5.87 10.98 -7.99
N ILE A 56 -5.59 10.57 -6.76
CA ILE A 56 -4.60 9.55 -6.44
C ILE A 56 -5.34 8.28 -6.02
N ILE A 57 -4.94 7.14 -6.57
CA ILE A 57 -5.51 5.83 -6.27
C ILE A 57 -4.39 4.87 -5.89
N TYR A 58 -4.62 4.06 -4.86
CA TYR A 58 -3.77 2.93 -4.49
C TYR A 58 -4.48 1.63 -4.82
N LEU A 59 -3.80 0.69 -5.46
CA LEU A 59 -4.35 -0.66 -5.65
C LEU A 59 -4.03 -1.51 -4.43
N LYS A 60 -5.02 -2.25 -3.93
CA LYS A 60 -4.80 -3.18 -2.80
C LYS A 60 -3.61 -4.11 -3.04
N ASP A 61 -3.54 -4.71 -4.23
CA ASP A 61 -2.47 -5.66 -4.57
C ASP A 61 -1.08 -5.01 -4.56
N ASP A 62 -0.97 -3.73 -4.90
CA ASP A 62 0.30 -3.01 -4.86
C ASP A 62 0.71 -2.66 -3.43
N LEU A 63 -0.27 -2.32 -2.57
CA LEU A 63 -0.04 -2.13 -1.14
C LEU A 63 0.42 -3.44 -0.48
N ASP A 64 -0.21 -4.56 -0.80
CA ASP A 64 0.15 -5.89 -0.28
C ASP A 64 1.57 -6.28 -0.69
N ARG A 65 1.92 -6.13 -1.97
CA ARG A 65 3.29 -6.37 -2.45
C ARG A 65 4.30 -5.46 -1.78
N TRP A 66 3.94 -4.20 -1.56
CA TRP A 66 4.81 -3.25 -0.89
C TRP A 66 5.05 -3.66 0.57
N LEU A 67 4.02 -4.05 1.31
CA LEU A 67 4.17 -4.56 2.68
C LEU A 67 5.08 -5.80 2.73
N GLU A 68 4.90 -6.74 1.80
CA GLU A 68 5.74 -7.94 1.74
C GLU A 68 7.20 -7.60 1.38
N MET A 69 7.44 -6.64 0.49
CA MET A 69 8.78 -6.18 0.12
C MET A 69 9.56 -5.62 1.32
N TYR A 70 8.88 -4.96 2.26
CA TYR A 70 9.51 -4.38 3.46
C TYR A 70 9.34 -5.24 4.71
N ARG A 71 8.78 -6.44 4.57
CA ARG A 71 8.64 -7.39 5.66
C ARG A 71 10.01 -7.95 6.05
N VAL A 72 10.40 -7.76 7.30
CA VAL A 72 11.63 -8.37 7.84
C VAL A 72 11.32 -9.80 8.27
N ALA A 73 11.70 -10.78 7.46
CA ALA A 73 11.69 -12.18 7.87
C ALA A 73 13.03 -12.52 8.56
N LEU A 74 12.95 -13.14 9.76
CA LEU A 74 14.09 -13.58 10.58
C LEU A 74 15.15 -14.42 9.82
N ALA A 75 14.80 -15.00 8.67
CA ALA A 75 15.69 -15.80 7.84
C ALA A 75 16.91 -15.02 7.29
N ILE A 76 16.77 -13.71 7.02
CA ILE A 76 17.90 -12.91 6.47
C ILE A 76 18.97 -12.65 7.54
N VAL A 77 18.57 -12.52 8.80
CA VAL A 77 19.49 -12.28 9.93
C VAL A 77 20.41 -13.50 10.15
N LEU A 78 19.90 -14.71 9.96
CA LEU A 78 20.73 -15.92 10.07
C LEU A 78 21.80 -15.97 8.97
N ILE A 79 21.47 -15.67 7.70
CA ILE A 79 22.46 -15.73 6.60
C ILE A 79 23.63 -14.74 6.81
N ILE A 80 23.36 -13.54 7.34
CA ILE A 80 24.40 -12.53 7.58
C ILE A 80 25.21 -12.84 8.85
N LEU A 81 24.60 -13.43 9.88
CA LEU A 81 25.26 -13.74 11.15
C LEU A 81 25.96 -15.10 11.19
N THR A 82 25.59 -16.06 10.35
CA THR A 82 26.22 -17.39 10.28
C THR A 82 27.30 -17.51 9.20
N SER A 83 27.61 -16.43 8.49
CA SER A 83 28.68 -16.37 7.49
C SER A 83 29.99 -15.79 8.03
N ARG A 84 30.19 -15.80 9.36
CA ARG A 84 31.48 -15.51 10.00
C ARG A 84 32.18 -16.79 10.43
#